data_AF-A0ABF7QDH3-F1
#
_entry.id   AF-A0ABF7QDH3-F1
#
_cell.length_a   1.000
_cell.length_b   1.000
_cell.length_c   1.000
_cell.angle_alpha   90.00
_cell.angle_beta   90.00
_cell.angle_gamma   90.00
#
_symmetry.space_group_name_H-M   'P 1'
#
loop_
_entity.id
_entity.type
_entity.pdbx_description
1 polymer ?
#
loop_
_entity_poly.entity_id
_entity_poly.type
_entity_poly.pdbx_seq_one_letter_code
_entity_poly.pdbx_strand_id
1 'polypeptide(L)'
;MTISISHHLRTALRGIGLRQVRLICGIILFSYLLSHFLNHALGNVSLHALAAGLSYHVAFWQFLPVAVLFYAAVLIHGGLGLWALYQRRQFSRSLIEPLQLVLGLSIPALIFTHIAGVRLGQTLYGHEKFYPQVLYSYWAGPPWRVGLMTTALLTSWTHGCIGLHAWLRLKPLYERAAPWLLACAVLIPTLALLGFYRGGRDVIAASTSMEWRAENLTSRQTGIPSEQAALETIMNGFLIGYIGLIGAVLAARGVRAISERRGGMITLSYNNGRIVRVPKGLSILEASQRNNVPHASMCGGRARCSTCRIRVIGDHTALPAPSPREAFVLSQVGAADPSIRLACQLRPTADLSFFQLFMPNLTSGERGKPRTRIGQERYLVSLFVDMRGSTSLAEKRLPFDVVFIVNRFLEAVSQAVLRNGGQPNQFVGDGMLALFGLSATPHLACRQAIQAARDIAANIAALNQVLSHDLQDPLRFGIGIHGGEVIVGEIGYRDHMVFTALGDAVNVASRLQDMTKSLGCQFIISEDVYTRAGIAHGSLPQQEVEIRGRAEPMRVRIAMEAADIAALTPSDEGAVA
;
A
#
# COMPACT_ATOMS: atom_id res chain seq x y z
N MET A 1 18.23 23.99 27.72
CA MET A 1 17.52 22.75 27.35
C MET A 1 16.04 22.95 26.99
N THR A 2 15.41 24.06 27.40
CA THR A 2 13.99 24.40 27.14
C THR A 2 13.69 24.96 25.74
N ILE A 3 14.68 25.53 25.04
CA ILE A 3 14.49 26.14 23.71
C ILE A 3 14.33 25.09 22.59
N SER A 4 15.00 23.94 22.71
CA SER A 4 14.97 22.85 21.71
C SER A 4 13.61 22.13 21.62
N ILE A 5 12.94 21.93 22.77
CA ILE A 5 11.61 21.30 22.82
C ILE A 5 10.56 22.19 22.13
N SER A 6 10.66 23.53 22.30
CA SER A 6 9.72 24.46 21.66
C SER A 6 9.87 24.52 20.14
N HIS A 7 11.09 24.37 19.62
CA HIS A 7 11.36 24.29 18.18
C HIS A 7 10.87 22.97 17.57
N HIS A 8 11.12 21.82 18.22
CA HIS A 8 10.60 20.53 17.75
C HIS A 8 9.07 20.46 17.78
N LEU A 9 8.41 21.00 18.82
CA LEU A 9 6.95 21.11 18.88
C LEU A 9 6.40 22.04 17.80
N ARG A 10 7.00 23.22 17.58
CA ARG A 10 6.58 24.14 16.51
C ARG A 10 6.80 23.57 15.11
N THR A 11 7.86 22.78 14.90
CA THR A 11 8.15 22.12 13.62
C THR A 11 7.23 20.91 13.38
N ALA A 12 6.93 20.15 14.44
CA ALA A 12 5.97 19.04 14.40
C ALA A 12 4.53 19.53 14.16
N LEU A 13 4.10 20.63 14.82
CA LEU A 13 2.78 21.25 14.64
C LEU A 13 2.61 21.86 13.24
N ARG A 14 3.68 22.44 12.65
CA ARG A 14 3.69 22.93 11.26
C ARG A 14 3.58 21.80 10.21
N GLY A 15 3.81 20.54 10.61
CA GLY A 15 3.67 19.36 9.75
C GLY A 15 2.30 18.67 9.78
N ILE A 16 1.40 19.04 10.71
CA ILE A 16 0.10 18.37 10.86
C ILE A 16 -0.87 18.85 9.77
N GLY A 17 -0.98 18.08 8.69
CA GLY A 17 -1.97 18.35 7.66
C GLY A 17 -3.39 17.94 8.07
N LEU A 18 -4.42 18.56 7.48
CA LEU A 18 -5.84 18.19 7.66
C LEU A 18 -6.13 16.68 7.55
N ARG A 19 -5.33 15.94 6.76
CA ARG A 19 -5.45 14.48 6.61
C ARG A 19 -4.93 13.70 7.83
N GLN A 20 -3.88 14.17 8.51
CA GLN A 20 -3.41 13.58 9.76
C GLN A 20 -4.44 13.78 10.85
N VAL A 21 -5.00 15.00 10.96
CA VAL A 21 -6.13 15.28 11.86
C VAL A 21 -7.28 14.33 11.58
N ARG A 22 -7.71 14.21 10.32
CA ARG A 22 -8.77 13.27 9.92
C ARG A 22 -8.48 11.83 10.30
N LEU A 23 -7.24 11.38 10.11
CA LEU A 23 -6.80 10.02 10.44
C LEU A 23 -6.81 9.79 11.95
N ILE A 24 -6.26 10.72 12.74
CA ILE A 24 -6.22 10.61 14.21
C ILE A 24 -7.66 10.57 14.75
N CYS A 25 -8.52 11.50 14.33
CA CYS A 25 -9.92 11.48 14.72
C CYS A 25 -10.59 10.17 14.27
N GLY A 26 -10.33 9.72 13.05
CA GLY A 26 -10.87 8.45 12.54
C GLY A 26 -10.42 7.22 13.34
N ILE A 27 -9.17 7.19 13.81
CA ILE A 27 -8.65 6.13 14.68
C ILE A 27 -9.35 6.15 16.03
N ILE A 28 -9.52 7.32 16.65
CA ILE A 28 -10.24 7.46 17.93
C ILE A 28 -11.67 6.92 17.81
N LEU A 29 -12.40 7.32 16.75
CA LEU A 29 -13.76 6.84 16.48
C LEU A 29 -13.79 5.33 16.20
N PHE A 30 -12.82 4.81 15.44
CA PHE A 30 -12.72 3.38 15.15
C PHE A 30 -12.40 2.55 16.40
N SER A 31 -11.57 3.07 17.32
CA SER A 31 -11.29 2.43 18.61
C SER A 31 -12.54 2.37 19.49
N TYR A 32 -13.35 3.43 19.51
CA TYR A 32 -14.66 3.41 20.16
C TYR A 32 -15.54 2.32 19.55
N LEU A 33 -15.68 2.31 18.22
CA LEU A 33 -16.50 1.34 17.51
C LEU A 33 -16.04 -0.11 17.77
N LEU A 34 -14.73 -0.36 17.68
CA LEU A 34 -14.13 -1.66 17.94
C LEU A 34 -14.44 -2.15 19.36
N SER A 35 -14.15 -1.34 20.37
CA SER A 35 -14.41 -1.72 21.77
C SER A 35 -15.90 -1.89 22.06
N HIS A 36 -16.76 -1.09 21.44
CA HIS A 36 -18.21 -1.20 21.56
C HIS A 36 -18.73 -2.50 20.92
N PHE A 37 -18.21 -2.90 19.76
CA PHE A 37 -18.61 -4.13 19.08
C PHE A 37 -18.10 -5.38 19.79
N LEU A 38 -16.88 -5.33 20.31
CA LEU A 38 -16.37 -6.39 21.19
C LEU A 38 -17.25 -6.54 22.43
N ASN A 39 -17.78 -5.44 22.98
CA ASN A 39 -18.75 -5.52 24.07
C ASN A 39 -20.05 -6.22 23.66
N HIS A 40 -20.62 -5.88 22.50
CA HIS A 40 -21.80 -6.59 21.98
C HIS A 40 -21.54 -8.08 21.74
N ALA A 41 -20.32 -8.45 21.32
CA ALA A 41 -19.94 -9.84 21.14
C ALA A 41 -19.95 -10.65 22.46
N LEU A 42 -19.83 -10.01 23.63
CA LEU A 42 -20.00 -10.69 24.92
C LEU A 42 -21.44 -11.20 25.14
N GLY A 43 -22.42 -10.68 24.39
CA GLY A 43 -23.79 -11.20 24.38
C GLY A 43 -23.89 -12.64 23.89
N ASN A 44 -22.88 -13.14 23.19
CA ASN A 44 -22.78 -14.57 22.85
C ASN A 44 -22.52 -15.45 24.07
N VAL A 45 -21.94 -14.90 25.14
CA VAL A 45 -21.67 -15.60 26.40
C VAL A 45 -22.89 -15.52 27.30
N SER A 46 -23.28 -14.30 27.71
CA SER A 46 -24.48 -14.06 28.51
C SER A 46 -24.82 -12.57 28.57
N LEU A 47 -26.06 -12.25 28.97
CA LEU A 47 -26.48 -10.88 29.25
C LEU A 47 -25.64 -10.24 30.37
N HIS A 48 -25.24 -11.02 31.38
CA HIS A 48 -24.38 -10.56 32.47
C HIS A 48 -22.97 -10.20 31.99
N ALA A 49 -22.36 -11.02 31.12
CA ALA A 49 -21.05 -10.73 30.55
C ALA A 49 -21.05 -9.43 29.74
N LEU A 50 -22.10 -9.21 28.95
CA LEU A 50 -22.27 -8.00 28.15
C LEU A 50 -22.58 -6.75 29.00
N ALA A 51 -23.28 -6.89 30.12
CA ALA A 51 -23.45 -5.83 31.12
C ALA A 51 -22.15 -5.51 31.87
N ALA A 52 -21.37 -6.52 32.25
CA ALA A 52 -20.07 -6.35 32.90
C ALA A 52 -19.05 -5.68 31.96
N GLY A 53 -19.01 -6.07 30.68
CA GLY A 53 -18.15 -5.38 29.72
C GLY A 53 -18.57 -3.92 29.52
N LEU A 54 -19.88 -3.62 29.58
CA LEU A 54 -20.39 -2.25 29.44
C LEU A 54 -19.84 -1.33 30.51
N SER A 55 -19.72 -1.78 31.76
CA SER A 55 -19.24 -0.95 32.86
C SER A 55 -17.79 -0.51 32.62
N TYR A 56 -16.91 -1.42 32.17
CA TYR A 56 -15.54 -1.09 31.76
C TYR A 56 -15.50 -0.16 30.55
N HIS A 57 -16.32 -0.45 29.53
CA HIS A 57 -16.40 0.37 28.33
C HIS A 57 -16.82 1.81 28.66
N VAL A 58 -17.87 1.97 29.47
CA VAL A 58 -18.36 3.26 29.95
C VAL A 58 -17.31 3.97 30.81
N ALA A 59 -16.69 3.27 31.77
CA ALA A 59 -15.69 3.86 32.64
C ALA A 59 -14.52 4.49 31.85
N PHE A 60 -14.05 3.81 30.80
CA PHE A 60 -12.97 4.33 29.96
C PHE A 60 -13.44 5.50 29.08
N TRP A 61 -14.53 5.33 28.32
CA TRP A 61 -14.96 6.33 27.33
C TRP A 61 -15.63 7.56 27.93
N GLN A 62 -16.17 7.45 29.15
CA GLN A 62 -16.74 8.57 29.88
C GLN A 62 -15.76 9.23 30.84
N PHE A 63 -14.54 8.72 30.98
CA PHE A 63 -13.47 9.43 31.67
C PHE A 63 -13.25 10.78 30.99
N LEU A 64 -13.34 11.88 31.74
CA LEU A 64 -13.50 13.23 31.19
C LEU A 64 -12.47 13.60 30.08
N PRO A 65 -11.16 13.37 30.24
CA PRO A 65 -10.20 13.63 29.17
C PRO A 65 -10.46 12.82 27.89
N VAL A 66 -10.85 11.54 28.03
CA VAL A 66 -11.17 10.65 26.91
C VAL A 66 -12.47 11.06 26.25
N ALA A 67 -13.49 11.42 27.02
CA ALA A 67 -14.78 11.89 26.52
C ALA A 67 -14.62 13.19 25.70
N VAL A 68 -13.88 14.18 26.22
CA VAL A 68 -13.59 15.43 25.50
C VAL A 68 -12.88 15.14 24.18
N LEU A 69 -11.86 14.28 24.20
CA LEU A 69 -11.13 13.88 23.00
C LEU A 69 -12.03 13.16 21.98
N PHE A 70 -12.90 12.27 22.46
CA PHE A 70 -13.84 11.52 21.62
C PHE A 70 -14.86 12.45 20.94
N TYR A 71 -15.53 13.33 21.68
CA TYR A 71 -16.50 14.25 21.08
C TYR A 71 -15.84 15.28 20.15
N ALA A 72 -14.63 15.76 20.48
CA ALA A 72 -13.86 16.58 19.55
C ALA A 72 -13.53 15.81 18.26
N ALA A 73 -13.14 14.53 18.36
CA ALA A 73 -12.91 13.69 17.20
C ALA A 73 -14.17 13.47 16.35
N VAL A 74 -15.35 13.30 16.95
CA VAL A 74 -16.64 13.21 16.25
C VAL A 74 -16.89 14.47 15.42
N LEU A 75 -16.81 15.64 16.06
CA LEU A 75 -17.10 16.92 15.40
C LEU A 75 -16.10 17.22 14.28
N ILE A 76 -14.80 17.05 14.54
CA ILE A 76 -13.75 17.31 13.56
C ILE A 76 -13.83 16.32 12.40
N HIS A 77 -14.00 15.02 12.67
CA HIS A 77 -14.08 14.02 11.60
C HIS A 77 -15.34 14.22 10.73
N GLY A 78 -16.49 14.46 11.34
CA GLY A 78 -17.74 14.75 10.63
C GLY A 78 -17.66 16.04 9.81
N GLY A 79 -17.12 17.11 10.39
CA GLY A 79 -16.89 18.39 9.70
C GLY A 79 -15.94 18.25 8.51
N LEU A 80 -14.85 17.48 8.66
CA LEU A 80 -13.94 17.16 7.56
C LEU A 80 -14.60 16.29 6.48
N GLY A 81 -15.60 15.48 6.83
CA GLY A 81 -16.44 14.73 5.89
C GLY A 81 -17.29 15.66 5.03
N LEU A 82 -18.00 16.62 5.64
CA LEU A 82 -18.77 17.64 4.94
C LEU A 82 -17.88 18.57 4.10
N TRP A 83 -16.73 18.96 4.64
CA TRP A 83 -15.73 19.72 3.89
C TRP A 83 -15.19 18.95 2.68
N ALA A 84 -14.98 17.64 2.82
CA ALA A 84 -14.60 16.79 1.70
C ALA A 84 -15.70 16.70 0.64
N LEU A 85 -16.98 16.67 1.03
CA LEU A 85 -18.12 16.74 0.12
C LEU A 85 -18.13 18.08 -0.64
N TYR A 86 -17.90 19.20 0.05
CA TYR A 86 -17.81 20.52 -0.56
C TYR A 86 -16.63 20.64 -1.53
N GLN A 87 -15.43 20.21 -1.13
CA GLN A 87 -14.22 20.37 -1.93
C GLN A 87 -14.21 19.50 -3.19
N ARG A 88 -14.80 18.30 -3.15
CA ARG A 88 -14.75 17.38 -4.29
C ARG A 88 -15.47 17.97 -5.50
N ARG A 89 -14.73 18.18 -6.60
CA ARG A 89 -15.30 18.65 -7.88
C ARG A 89 -15.89 17.50 -8.69
N GLN A 90 -15.23 16.33 -8.69
CA GLN A 90 -15.67 15.12 -9.38
C GLN A 90 -15.45 13.86 -8.53
N PHE A 91 -16.23 12.82 -8.78
CA PHE A 91 -15.97 11.48 -8.26
C PHE A 91 -15.10 10.74 -9.27
N SER A 92 -14.01 10.11 -8.82
CA SER A 92 -13.13 9.34 -9.70
C SER A 92 -13.85 8.09 -10.23
N ARG A 93 -13.28 7.42 -11.24
CA ARG A 93 -13.79 6.12 -11.73
C ARG A 93 -13.76 5.00 -10.68
N SER A 94 -13.12 5.20 -9.52
CA SER A 94 -13.10 4.24 -8.42
C SER A 94 -14.34 4.41 -7.54
N LEU A 95 -15.17 3.37 -7.45
CA LEU A 95 -16.38 3.34 -6.61
C LEU A 95 -16.08 3.45 -5.10
N ILE A 96 -14.85 3.15 -4.65
CA ILE A 96 -14.50 3.07 -3.24
C ILE A 96 -14.53 4.45 -2.55
N GLU A 97 -14.05 5.50 -3.24
CA GLU A 97 -14.03 6.85 -2.66
C GLU A 97 -15.42 7.48 -2.46
N PRO A 98 -16.35 7.47 -3.44
CA PRO A 98 -17.72 7.94 -3.22
C PRO A 98 -18.42 7.07 -2.17
N LEU A 99 -18.24 5.75 -2.21
CA LEU A 99 -18.83 4.83 -1.24
C LEU A 99 -18.40 5.20 0.19
N GLN A 100 -17.10 5.39 0.44
CA GLN A 100 -16.61 5.76 1.77
C GLN A 100 -17.23 7.06 2.28
N LEU A 101 -17.42 8.05 1.39
CA LEU A 101 -18.02 9.33 1.75
C LEU A 101 -19.51 9.18 2.08
N VAL A 102 -20.26 8.43 1.27
CA VAL A 102 -21.68 8.16 1.50
C VAL A 102 -21.89 7.40 2.81
N LEU A 103 -21.12 6.33 3.03
CA LEU A 103 -21.16 5.57 4.29
C LEU A 103 -20.82 6.48 5.48
N GLY A 104 -19.79 7.33 5.35
CA GLY A 104 -19.39 8.23 6.44
C GLY A 104 -20.46 9.27 6.80
N LEU A 105 -21.11 9.86 5.78
CA LEU A 105 -22.14 10.87 5.97
C LEU A 105 -23.49 10.30 6.41
N SER A 106 -23.77 9.01 6.17
CA SER A 106 -24.98 8.38 6.66
C SER A 106 -24.91 7.98 8.14
N ILE A 107 -23.71 7.72 8.69
CA ILE A 107 -23.52 7.28 10.08
C ILE A 107 -24.24 8.19 11.09
N PRO A 108 -24.08 9.53 11.10
CA PRO A 108 -24.77 10.38 12.08
C PRO A 108 -26.29 10.22 12.04
N ALA A 109 -26.89 10.13 10.85
CA ALA A 109 -28.33 9.92 10.72
C ALA A 109 -28.77 8.53 11.22
N LEU A 110 -27.96 7.50 10.99
CA LEU A 110 -28.26 6.12 11.40
C LEU A 110 -28.17 5.91 12.91
N ILE A 111 -27.20 6.56 13.59
CA ILE A 111 -26.93 6.33 15.02
C ILE A 111 -27.55 7.37 15.95
N PHE A 112 -28.03 8.51 15.45
CA PHE A 112 -28.48 9.59 16.35
C PHE A 112 -29.63 9.15 17.25
N THR A 113 -30.58 8.36 16.73
CA THR A 113 -31.70 7.84 17.52
C THR A 113 -31.22 6.97 18.70
N HIS A 114 -30.19 6.16 18.47
CA HIS A 114 -29.53 5.36 19.51
C HIS A 114 -28.84 6.24 20.56
N ILE A 115 -28.05 7.22 20.11
CA ILE A 115 -27.32 8.14 21.00
C ILE A 115 -28.29 8.99 21.83
N ALA A 116 -29.34 9.53 21.21
CA ALA A 116 -30.34 10.34 21.90
C ALA A 116 -31.08 9.52 22.96
N GLY A 117 -31.47 8.29 22.60
CA GLY A 117 -32.18 7.39 23.50
C GLY A 117 -31.39 7.00 24.75
N VAL A 118 -30.07 6.80 24.62
CA VAL A 118 -29.19 6.34 25.71
C VAL A 118 -28.48 7.50 26.40
N ARG A 119 -27.72 8.31 25.65
CA ARG A 119 -26.81 9.33 26.22
C ARG A 119 -27.52 10.64 26.53
N LEU A 120 -28.36 11.12 25.62
CA LEU A 120 -29.05 12.39 25.83
C LEU A 120 -30.14 12.25 26.90
N GLY A 121 -30.90 11.15 26.89
CA GLY A 121 -31.83 10.81 27.97
C GLY A 121 -31.18 10.76 29.35
N GLN A 122 -30.01 10.12 29.47
CA GLN A 122 -29.24 10.11 30.72
C GLN A 122 -28.80 11.52 31.13
N THR A 123 -28.30 12.33 30.19
CA THR A 123 -27.71 13.64 30.49
C THR A 123 -28.76 14.70 30.82
N LEU A 124 -29.90 14.70 30.13
CA LEU A 124 -30.96 15.70 30.32
C LEU A 124 -31.95 15.32 31.41
N TYR A 125 -32.26 14.03 31.55
CA TYR A 125 -33.37 13.55 32.38
C TYR A 125 -32.94 12.47 33.39
N GLY A 126 -31.65 12.12 33.46
CA GLY A 126 -31.15 11.13 34.41
C GLY A 126 -31.59 9.69 34.12
N HIS A 127 -31.99 9.37 32.90
CA HIS A 127 -32.43 8.01 32.54
C HIS A 127 -31.32 6.97 32.75
N GLU A 128 -31.64 5.88 33.44
CA GLU A 128 -30.73 4.75 33.68
C GLU A 128 -31.01 3.61 32.71
N LYS A 129 -30.58 3.78 31.46
CA LYS A 129 -30.73 2.76 30.42
C LYS A 129 -29.48 1.90 30.30
N PHE A 130 -29.63 0.63 30.66
CA PHE A 130 -28.63 -0.41 30.43
C PHE A 130 -29.08 -1.34 29.30
N TYR A 131 -28.32 -2.39 29.06
CA TYR A 131 -28.62 -3.36 28.00
C TYR A 131 -30.03 -3.95 28.03
N PRO A 132 -30.62 -4.33 29.17
CA PRO A 132 -31.99 -4.85 29.22
C PRO A 132 -33.01 -3.88 28.60
N GLN A 133 -32.97 -2.61 28.98
CA GLN A 133 -33.88 -1.57 28.47
C GLN A 133 -33.66 -1.28 27.00
N VAL A 134 -32.39 -1.16 26.60
CA VAL A 134 -32.03 -0.83 25.22
C VAL A 134 -32.46 -1.97 24.30
N LEU A 135 -32.10 -3.22 24.61
CA LEU A 135 -32.49 -4.39 23.84
C LEU A 135 -34.01 -4.55 23.79
N TYR A 136 -34.71 -4.39 24.91
CA TYR A 136 -36.17 -4.42 24.92
C TYR A 136 -36.76 -3.37 23.97
N SER A 137 -36.25 -2.13 23.98
CA SER A 137 -36.77 -1.06 23.11
C SER A 137 -36.59 -1.31 21.60
N TYR A 138 -35.58 -2.11 21.22
CA TYR A 138 -35.32 -2.50 19.83
C TYR A 138 -36.15 -3.73 19.43
N TRP A 139 -36.26 -4.72 20.30
CA TRP A 139 -36.84 -6.03 19.99
C TRP A 139 -38.34 -6.12 20.25
N ALA A 140 -38.86 -5.38 21.25
CA ALA A 140 -40.30 -5.26 21.50
C ALA A 140 -40.94 -4.13 20.67
N GLY A 141 -40.12 -3.24 20.12
CA GLY A 141 -40.56 -2.16 19.25
C GLY A 141 -40.77 -2.60 17.78
N PRO A 142 -41.02 -1.64 16.88
CA PRO A 142 -41.17 -1.94 15.45
C PRO A 142 -39.93 -2.65 14.86
N PRO A 143 -40.12 -3.69 14.01
CA PRO A 143 -39.02 -4.51 13.47
C PRO A 143 -37.94 -3.72 12.71
N TRP A 144 -38.30 -2.58 12.12
CA TRP A 144 -37.36 -1.73 11.39
C TRP A 144 -36.23 -1.18 12.28
N ARG A 145 -36.44 -1.07 13.60
CA ARG A 145 -35.41 -0.58 14.54
C ARG A 145 -34.20 -1.53 14.62
N VAL A 146 -34.46 -2.85 14.59
CA VAL A 146 -33.41 -3.88 14.49
C VAL A 146 -32.67 -3.75 13.17
N GLY A 147 -33.41 -3.62 12.05
CA GLY A 147 -32.83 -3.39 10.72
C GLY A 147 -31.97 -2.12 10.65
N LEU A 148 -32.41 -1.02 11.27
CA LEU A 148 -31.67 0.23 11.37
C LEU A 148 -30.34 0.02 12.10
N MET A 149 -30.34 -0.63 13.27
CA MET A 149 -29.09 -0.86 14.02
C MET A 149 -28.14 -1.81 13.34
N THR A 150 -28.64 -2.87 12.70
CA THR A 150 -27.81 -3.74 11.85
C THR A 150 -27.17 -2.93 10.72
N THR A 151 -27.93 -2.06 10.07
CA THR A 151 -27.43 -1.18 9.00
C THR A 151 -26.39 -0.19 9.53
N ALA A 152 -26.64 0.43 10.68
CA ALA A 152 -25.73 1.36 11.32
C ALA A 152 -24.40 0.69 11.69
N LEU A 153 -24.46 -0.52 12.25
CA LEU A 153 -23.31 -1.35 12.62
C LEU A 153 -22.43 -1.65 11.39
N LEU A 154 -23.04 -2.23 10.34
CA LEU A 154 -22.32 -2.62 9.12
C LEU A 154 -21.76 -1.40 8.37
N THR A 155 -22.53 -0.30 8.30
CA THR A 155 -22.11 0.95 7.65
C THR A 155 -20.91 1.56 8.36
N SER A 156 -20.97 1.69 9.69
CA SER A 156 -19.90 2.29 10.50
C SER A 156 -18.61 1.48 10.41
N TRP A 157 -18.74 0.14 10.50
CA TRP A 157 -17.60 -0.77 10.41
C TRP A 157 -16.93 -0.73 9.04
N THR A 158 -17.73 -0.84 7.98
CA THR A 158 -17.23 -0.83 6.60
C THR A 158 -16.56 0.50 6.28
N HIS A 159 -17.15 1.63 6.69
CA HIS A 159 -16.54 2.96 6.55
C HIS A 159 -15.15 3.02 7.21
N GLY A 160 -15.04 2.53 8.45
CA GLY A 160 -13.80 2.45 9.20
C GLY A 160 -12.74 1.56 8.55
N CYS A 161 -13.12 0.34 8.13
CA CYS A 161 -12.25 -0.61 7.46
C CYS A 161 -11.70 -0.06 6.13
N ILE A 162 -12.53 0.61 5.31
CA ILE A 162 -12.06 1.27 4.08
C ILE A 162 -11.01 2.34 4.41
N GLY A 163 -11.22 3.10 5.48
CA GLY A 163 -10.30 4.13 5.96
C GLY A 163 -8.95 3.57 6.38
N LEU A 164 -8.97 2.52 7.22
CA LEU A 164 -7.76 1.84 7.68
C LEU A 164 -7.02 1.15 6.55
N HIS A 165 -7.71 0.43 5.68
CA HIS A 165 -7.11 -0.21 4.50
C HIS A 165 -6.40 0.82 3.61
N ALA A 166 -7.06 1.94 3.30
CA ALA A 166 -6.48 2.99 2.46
C ALA A 166 -5.24 3.66 3.08
N TRP A 167 -5.09 3.59 4.40
CA TRP A 167 -3.91 4.08 5.12
C TRP A 167 -2.81 3.02 5.22
N LEU A 168 -3.15 1.79 5.61
CA LEU A 168 -2.20 0.73 5.90
C LEU A 168 -1.64 0.05 4.66
N ARG A 169 -2.36 0.01 3.53
CA ARG A 169 -1.93 -0.69 2.30
C ARG A 169 -0.59 -0.25 1.70
N LEU A 170 -0.04 0.87 2.17
CA LEU A 170 1.26 1.41 1.76
C LEU A 170 2.38 1.09 2.75
N LYS A 171 2.10 0.32 3.81
CA LYS A 171 3.06 -0.04 4.86
C LYS A 171 3.58 -1.46 4.60
N PRO A 172 4.90 -1.71 4.71
CA PRO A 172 5.48 -3.04 4.46
C PRO A 172 4.85 -4.15 5.32
N LEU A 173 4.54 -3.85 6.58
CA LEU A 173 3.91 -4.78 7.51
C LEU A 173 2.48 -5.17 7.13
N TYR A 174 1.80 -4.39 6.26
CA TYR A 174 0.42 -4.65 5.92
C TYR A 174 0.24 -5.93 5.11
N GLU A 175 1.19 -6.30 4.24
CA GLU A 175 1.06 -7.54 3.46
C GLU A 175 1.01 -8.78 4.36
N ARG A 176 1.80 -8.80 5.43
CA ARG A 176 1.79 -9.88 6.44
C ARG A 176 0.56 -9.82 7.34
N ALA A 177 0.12 -8.61 7.72
CA ALA A 177 -1.02 -8.43 8.61
C ALA A 177 -2.39 -8.52 7.92
N ALA A 178 -2.45 -8.38 6.59
CA ALA A 178 -3.69 -8.28 5.83
C ALA A 178 -4.66 -9.46 6.02
N PRO A 179 -4.21 -10.74 6.04
CA PRO A 179 -5.12 -11.87 6.29
C PRO A 179 -5.76 -11.82 7.68
N TRP A 180 -4.99 -11.48 8.71
CA TRP A 180 -5.47 -11.34 10.09
C TRP A 180 -6.43 -10.15 10.24
N LEU A 181 -6.09 -9.01 9.64
CA LEU A 181 -6.96 -7.83 9.63
C LEU A 181 -8.27 -8.10 8.89
N LEU A 182 -8.24 -8.87 7.80
CA LEU A 182 -9.44 -9.30 7.08
C LEU A 182 -10.30 -10.24 7.94
N ALA A 183 -9.68 -11.22 8.60
CA ALA A 183 -10.37 -12.11 9.53
C ALA A 183 -11.08 -11.30 10.64
N CYS A 184 -10.38 -10.36 11.27
CA CYS A 184 -10.98 -9.44 12.25
C CYS A 184 -12.11 -8.59 11.64
N ALA A 185 -11.92 -8.08 10.41
CA ALA A 185 -12.92 -7.26 9.73
C ALA A 185 -14.23 -8.01 9.44
N VAL A 186 -14.20 -9.33 9.30
CA VAL A 186 -15.41 -10.16 9.11
C VAL A 186 -15.95 -10.69 10.43
N LEU A 187 -15.08 -11.21 11.31
CA LEU A 187 -15.51 -11.88 12.54
C LEU A 187 -16.11 -10.91 13.56
N ILE A 188 -15.52 -9.74 13.79
CA ILE A 188 -15.99 -8.79 14.81
C ILE A 188 -17.44 -8.34 14.59
N PRO A 189 -17.85 -7.82 13.42
CA PRO A 189 -19.24 -7.42 13.21
C PRO A 189 -20.19 -8.63 13.24
N THR A 190 -19.75 -9.80 12.80
CA THR A 190 -20.55 -11.04 12.84
C THR A 190 -20.83 -11.46 14.29
N LEU A 191 -19.80 -11.50 15.14
CA LEU A 191 -19.94 -11.82 16.56
C LEU A 191 -20.76 -10.76 17.30
N ALA A 192 -20.57 -9.48 16.98
CA ALA A 192 -21.35 -8.40 17.57
C ALA A 192 -22.85 -8.52 17.22
N LEU A 193 -23.19 -8.80 15.96
CA LEU A 193 -24.57 -9.02 15.53
C LEU A 193 -25.19 -10.26 16.17
N LEU A 194 -24.44 -11.35 16.28
CA LEU A 194 -24.92 -12.57 16.95
C LEU A 194 -25.17 -12.34 18.44
N GLY A 195 -24.28 -11.60 19.11
CA GLY A 195 -24.44 -11.23 20.52
C GLY A 195 -25.64 -10.29 20.73
N PHE A 196 -25.85 -9.32 19.84
CA PHE A 196 -27.03 -8.47 19.83
C PHE A 196 -28.33 -9.26 19.60
N TYR A 197 -28.31 -10.23 18.68
CA TYR A 197 -29.45 -11.13 18.41
C TYR A 197 -29.78 -12.00 19.63
N ARG A 198 -28.77 -12.67 20.20
CA ARG A 198 -28.94 -13.55 21.37
C ARG A 198 -29.44 -12.76 22.58
N GLY A 199 -28.77 -11.65 22.90
CA GLY A 199 -29.19 -10.78 24.01
C GLY A 199 -30.61 -10.24 23.82
N GLY A 200 -30.99 -9.88 22.60
CA GLY A 200 -32.35 -9.48 22.27
C GLY A 200 -33.38 -10.56 22.57
N ARG A 201 -33.13 -11.79 22.14
CA ARG A 201 -34.01 -12.94 22.45
C ARG A 201 -34.11 -13.21 23.94
N ASP A 202 -33.00 -13.18 24.66
CA ASP A 202 -32.96 -13.42 26.10
C ASP A 202 -33.78 -12.37 26.85
N VAL A 203 -33.65 -11.09 26.46
CA VAL A 203 -34.45 -10.00 27.04
C VAL A 203 -35.93 -10.13 26.72
N ILE A 204 -36.31 -10.51 25.50
CA ILE A 204 -37.73 -10.73 25.18
C ILE A 204 -38.31 -11.90 25.99
N ALA A 205 -37.56 -12.99 26.13
CA ALA A 205 -37.97 -14.11 26.97
C ALA A 205 -38.12 -13.69 28.44
N ALA A 206 -37.13 -12.99 29.00
CA ALA A 206 -37.18 -12.49 30.38
C ALA A 206 -38.33 -11.49 30.61
N SER A 207 -38.62 -10.66 29.60
CA SER A 207 -39.67 -9.66 29.68
C SER A 207 -41.06 -10.25 29.84
N THR A 208 -41.28 -11.54 29.57
CA THR A 208 -42.58 -12.19 29.81
C THR A 208 -42.98 -12.17 31.29
N SER A 209 -42.00 -12.16 32.20
CA SER A 209 -42.25 -12.08 33.63
C SER A 209 -42.66 -10.66 34.07
N MET A 210 -43.61 -10.58 35.00
CA MET A 210 -44.05 -9.30 35.57
C MET A 210 -42.96 -8.65 36.42
N GLU A 211 -42.21 -9.46 37.16
CA GLU A 211 -41.11 -9.03 38.02
C GLU A 211 -40.03 -8.31 37.22
N TRP A 212 -39.57 -8.91 36.12
CA TRP A 212 -38.57 -8.27 35.24
C TRP A 212 -39.07 -6.93 34.70
N ARG A 213 -40.35 -6.85 34.30
CA ARG A 213 -40.94 -5.59 33.79
C ARG A 213 -41.00 -4.52 34.88
N ALA A 214 -41.39 -4.88 36.10
CA ALA A 214 -41.42 -3.97 37.24
C ALA A 214 -40.01 -3.43 37.57
N GLU A 215 -38.99 -4.28 37.46
CA GLU A 215 -37.60 -3.89 37.72
C GLU A 215 -36.95 -3.08 36.60
N ASN A 216 -37.29 -3.36 35.33
CA ASN A 216 -36.54 -2.84 34.18
C ASN A 216 -37.27 -1.76 33.38
N LEU A 217 -38.58 -1.59 33.56
CA LEU A 217 -39.39 -0.63 32.81
C LEU A 217 -39.95 0.49 33.69
N THR A 218 -39.26 0.84 34.77
CA THR A 218 -39.64 1.97 35.63
C THR A 218 -39.52 3.31 34.89
N SER A 219 -40.13 4.36 35.44
CA SER A 219 -39.98 5.73 34.92
C SER A 219 -38.53 6.21 34.94
N ARG A 220 -37.70 5.76 35.90
CA ARG A 220 -36.25 6.07 35.95
C ARG A 220 -35.48 5.49 34.76
N GLN A 221 -35.95 4.37 34.22
CA GLN A 221 -35.28 3.64 33.14
C GLN A 221 -35.83 4.03 31.76
N THR A 222 -37.14 4.22 31.65
CA THR A 222 -37.82 4.47 30.38
C THR A 222 -38.14 5.94 30.14
N GLY A 223 -38.16 6.76 31.19
CA GLY A 223 -38.60 8.16 31.15
C GLY A 223 -40.12 8.28 31.18
N ILE A 224 -40.61 9.45 31.60
CA ILE A 224 -42.05 9.77 31.53
C ILE A 224 -42.42 10.23 30.10
N PRO A 225 -43.71 10.16 29.70
CA PRO A 225 -44.13 10.47 28.33
C PRO A 225 -43.71 11.86 27.84
N SER A 226 -43.70 12.88 28.70
CA SER A 226 -43.26 14.24 28.35
C SER A 226 -41.77 14.31 28.01
N GLU A 227 -40.93 13.61 28.77
CA GLU A 227 -39.48 13.51 28.51
C GLU A 227 -39.22 12.74 27.21
N GLN A 228 -39.95 11.66 26.97
CA GLN A 228 -39.86 10.88 25.72
C GLN A 228 -40.26 11.73 24.50
N ALA A 229 -41.36 12.51 24.60
CA ALA A 229 -41.79 13.42 23.55
C ALA A 229 -40.76 14.55 23.29
N ALA A 230 -40.11 15.06 24.35
CA ALA A 230 -39.04 16.04 24.21
C ALA A 230 -37.81 15.45 23.50
N LEU A 231 -37.40 14.24 23.86
CA LEU A 231 -36.31 13.52 23.17
C LEU A 231 -36.65 13.26 21.69
N GLU A 232 -37.87 12.85 21.39
CA GLU A 232 -38.33 12.63 20.02
C GLU A 232 -38.30 13.93 19.19
N THR A 233 -38.71 15.06 19.78
CA THR A 233 -38.63 16.38 19.14
C THR A 233 -37.18 16.74 18.80
N ILE A 234 -36.24 16.52 19.73
CA ILE A 234 -34.80 16.74 19.49
C ILE A 234 -34.29 15.82 18.37
N MET A 235 -34.70 14.55 18.37
CA MET A 235 -34.33 13.57 17.34
C MET A 235 -34.78 13.97 15.94
N ASN A 236 -36.03 14.37 15.80
CA ASN A 236 -36.59 14.81 14.52
C ASN A 236 -35.92 16.12 14.05
N GLY A 237 -35.73 17.08 14.96
CA GLY A 237 -35.03 18.33 14.66
C GLY A 237 -33.59 18.12 14.20
N PHE A 238 -32.85 17.21 14.83
CA PHE A 238 -31.50 16.85 14.41
C PHE A 238 -31.48 16.26 13.00
N LEU A 239 -32.35 15.30 12.69
CA LEU A 239 -32.36 14.65 11.39
C LEU A 239 -32.65 15.65 10.26
N ILE A 240 -33.66 16.52 10.46
CA ILE A 240 -34.01 17.58 9.52
C ILE A 240 -32.84 18.56 9.35
N GLY A 241 -32.25 19.02 10.45
CA GLY A 241 -31.11 19.94 10.42
C GLY A 241 -29.88 19.34 9.73
N TYR A 242 -29.60 18.06 9.97
CA TYR A 242 -28.47 17.35 9.36
C TYR A 242 -28.65 17.13 7.85
N ILE A 243 -29.86 16.74 7.41
CA ILE A 243 -30.20 16.64 5.98
C ILE A 243 -30.12 18.03 5.33
N GLY A 244 -30.65 19.06 5.99
CA GLY A 244 -30.55 20.45 5.54
C GLY A 244 -29.10 20.91 5.38
N LEU A 245 -28.22 20.56 6.32
CA LEU A 245 -26.79 20.86 6.25
C LEU A 245 -26.11 20.18 5.05
N ILE A 246 -26.40 18.89 4.79
CA ILE A 246 -25.90 18.18 3.60
C ILE A 246 -26.41 18.88 2.33
N GLY A 247 -27.69 19.23 2.29
CA GLY A 247 -28.31 19.96 1.17
C GLY A 247 -27.64 21.31 0.91
N ALA A 248 -27.38 22.09 1.97
CA ALA A 248 -26.69 23.38 1.87
C ALA A 248 -25.26 23.23 1.33
N VAL A 249 -24.52 22.21 1.77
CA VAL A 249 -23.17 21.91 1.24
C VAL A 249 -23.21 21.55 -0.25
N LEU A 250 -24.20 20.77 -0.68
CA LEU A 250 -24.40 20.43 -2.09
C LEU A 250 -24.78 21.66 -2.93
N ALA A 251 -25.66 22.53 -2.42
CA ALA A 251 -26.00 23.79 -3.06
C ALA A 251 -24.78 24.71 -3.19
N ALA A 252 -24.01 24.89 -2.11
CA ALA A 252 -22.77 25.67 -2.12
C ALA A 252 -21.74 25.12 -3.11
N ARG A 253 -21.64 23.79 -3.24
CA ARG A 253 -20.82 23.13 -4.26
C ARG A 253 -21.31 23.46 -5.68
N GLY A 254 -22.62 23.47 -5.90
CA GLY A 254 -23.24 23.86 -7.18
C GLY A 254 -22.92 25.31 -7.56
N VAL A 255 -23.11 26.24 -6.62
CA VAL A 255 -22.78 27.67 -6.80
C VAL A 255 -21.30 27.85 -7.14
N ARG A 256 -20.40 27.19 -6.41
CA ARG A 256 -18.96 27.25 -6.71
C ARG A 256 -18.65 26.73 -8.11
N ALA A 257 -19.25 25.61 -8.52
CA ALA A 257 -19.02 25.04 -9.85
C ALA A 257 -19.50 25.99 -10.98
N ILE A 258 -20.57 26.74 -10.76
CA ILE A 258 -21.05 27.76 -11.71
C ILE A 258 -20.10 28.96 -11.72
N SER A 259 -19.67 29.44 -10.56
CA SER A 259 -18.70 30.55 -10.43
C SER A 259 -17.37 30.23 -11.11
N GLU A 260 -16.84 29.02 -10.90
CA GLU A 260 -15.60 28.54 -11.54
C GLU A 260 -15.69 28.52 -13.07
N ARG A 261 -16.86 28.22 -13.64
CA ARG A 261 -17.07 28.30 -15.10
C ARG A 261 -17.08 29.73 -15.62
N ARG A 262 -17.50 30.70 -14.80
CA ARG A 262 -17.51 32.13 -15.14
C ARG A 262 -16.15 32.81 -14.92
N GLY A 263 -15.28 32.25 -14.08
CA GLY A 263 -13.98 32.81 -13.68
C GLY A 263 -12.82 32.70 -14.68
N GLY A 264 -13.11 32.40 -15.95
CA GLY A 264 -12.11 32.29 -17.01
C GLY A 264 -11.62 30.86 -17.28
N MET A 265 -11.29 30.60 -18.54
CA MET A 265 -10.83 29.31 -19.04
C MET A 265 -9.36 29.39 -19.42
N ILE A 266 -8.64 28.29 -19.25
CA ILE A 266 -7.25 28.12 -19.69
C ILE A 266 -7.13 26.91 -20.61
N THR A 267 -6.13 26.96 -21.47
CA THR A 267 -5.78 25.91 -22.43
C THR A 267 -4.60 25.11 -21.90
N LEU A 268 -4.73 23.79 -21.85
CA LEU A 268 -3.64 22.87 -21.49
C LEU A 268 -3.27 22.04 -22.71
N SER A 269 -2.00 22.10 -23.09
CA SER A 269 -1.44 21.40 -24.24
C SER A 269 -0.52 20.27 -23.80
N TYR A 270 -0.86 19.04 -24.20
CA TYR A 270 -0.15 17.82 -23.83
C TYR A 270 0.87 17.43 -24.91
N ASN A 271 1.88 16.65 -24.55
CA ASN A 271 2.93 16.20 -25.46
C ASN A 271 2.47 15.30 -26.62
N ASN A 272 1.28 14.70 -26.53
CA ASN A 272 0.69 13.92 -27.61
C ASN A 272 -0.15 14.75 -28.59
N GLY A 273 -0.02 16.09 -28.56
CA GLY A 273 -0.78 17.02 -29.38
C GLY A 273 -2.22 17.26 -28.91
N ARG A 274 -2.66 16.60 -27.83
CA ARG A 274 -4.01 16.81 -27.28
C ARG A 274 -4.09 18.16 -26.58
N ILE A 275 -5.14 18.92 -26.86
CA ILE A 275 -5.41 20.23 -26.26
C ILE A 275 -6.74 20.16 -25.52
N VAL A 276 -6.78 20.61 -24.27
CA VAL A 276 -8.02 20.65 -23.48
C VAL A 276 -8.22 22.03 -22.87
N ARG A 277 -9.45 22.53 -22.91
CA ARG A 277 -9.82 23.82 -22.32
C ARG A 277 -10.56 23.58 -21.01
N VAL A 278 -10.06 24.15 -19.91
CA VAL A 278 -10.57 23.91 -18.56
C VAL A 278 -10.72 25.21 -17.77
N PRO A 279 -11.68 25.30 -16.83
CA PRO A 279 -11.79 26.47 -15.97
C PRO A 279 -10.57 26.61 -15.06
N LYS A 280 -10.22 27.86 -14.72
CA LYS A 280 -9.12 28.16 -13.79
C LYS A 280 -9.31 27.46 -12.44
N GLY A 281 -8.18 27.13 -11.80
CA GLY A 281 -8.14 26.54 -10.45
C GLY A 281 -8.22 25.01 -10.39
N LEU A 282 -8.34 24.31 -11.52
CA LEU A 282 -8.10 22.86 -11.57
C LEU A 282 -6.61 22.59 -11.54
N SER A 283 -6.21 21.53 -10.85
CA SER A 283 -4.87 20.96 -11.04
C SER A 283 -4.79 20.30 -12.40
N ILE A 284 -3.57 20.15 -12.93
CA ILE A 284 -3.36 19.50 -14.22
C ILE A 284 -3.87 18.06 -14.22
N LEU A 285 -3.68 17.31 -13.12
CA LEU A 285 -4.21 15.95 -13.01
C LEU A 285 -5.74 15.93 -13.04
N GLU A 286 -6.41 16.85 -12.35
CA GLU A 286 -7.87 16.96 -12.39
C GLU A 286 -8.35 17.33 -13.80
N ALA A 287 -7.64 18.23 -14.49
CA ALA A 287 -7.94 18.60 -15.86
C ALA A 287 -7.75 17.41 -16.82
N SER A 288 -6.70 16.61 -16.64
CA SER A 288 -6.47 15.37 -17.40
C SER A 288 -7.60 14.38 -17.17
N GLN A 289 -7.92 14.07 -15.91
CA GLN A 289 -8.99 13.12 -15.56
C GLN A 289 -10.35 13.57 -16.10
N ARG A 290 -10.69 14.85 -15.96
CA ARG A 290 -11.95 15.43 -16.45
C ARG A 290 -12.14 15.29 -17.96
N ASN A 291 -11.04 15.35 -18.72
CA ASN A 291 -11.07 15.26 -20.17
C ASN A 291 -10.67 13.87 -20.68
N ASN A 292 -10.64 12.85 -19.81
CA ASN A 292 -10.21 11.49 -20.17
C ASN A 292 -8.83 11.48 -20.85
N VAL A 293 -7.91 12.34 -20.39
CA VAL A 293 -6.49 12.27 -20.77
C VAL A 293 -5.80 11.37 -19.75
N PRO A 294 -5.24 10.23 -20.18
CA PRO A 294 -4.48 9.35 -19.29
C PRO A 294 -3.35 10.13 -18.60
N HIS A 295 -3.16 9.90 -17.30
CA HIS A 295 -2.11 10.58 -16.51
C HIS A 295 -1.67 9.69 -15.33
N ALA A 296 -0.38 9.34 -15.28
CA ALA A 296 0.17 8.48 -14.23
C ALA A 296 -0.02 9.11 -12.84
N SER A 297 -0.61 8.37 -11.88
CA SER A 297 -0.89 8.90 -10.54
C SER A 297 -1.06 7.80 -9.48
N MET A 298 0.03 7.15 -9.09
CA MET A 298 0.01 6.01 -8.13
C MET A 298 -0.62 6.36 -6.78
N CYS A 299 -0.40 7.57 -6.28
CA CYS A 299 -1.01 8.03 -5.03
C CYS A 299 -2.43 8.58 -5.19
N GLY A 300 -3.01 8.55 -6.39
CA GLY A 300 -4.31 9.13 -6.71
C GLY A 300 -4.35 10.66 -6.60
N GLY A 301 -3.24 11.34 -6.90
CA GLY A 301 -3.17 12.82 -6.91
C GLY A 301 -2.96 13.47 -5.54
N ARG A 302 -2.36 12.75 -4.59
CA ARG A 302 -2.24 13.18 -3.19
C ARG A 302 -0.83 13.67 -2.80
N ALA A 303 0.04 13.91 -3.79
CA ALA A 303 1.47 14.25 -3.60
C ALA A 303 2.18 13.32 -2.60
N ARG A 304 2.03 12.00 -2.78
CA ARG A 304 2.77 10.97 -2.01
C ARG A 304 3.69 10.12 -2.88
N CYS A 305 3.73 10.42 -4.17
CA CYS A 305 4.61 9.79 -5.13
C CYS A 305 4.98 10.86 -6.17
N SER A 306 6.02 10.57 -6.94
CA SER A 306 6.53 11.44 -7.99
C SER A 306 6.04 11.03 -9.40
N THR A 307 5.06 10.13 -9.49
CA THR A 307 4.62 9.54 -10.77
C THR A 307 3.81 10.48 -11.65
N CYS A 308 3.10 11.46 -11.08
CA CYS A 308 2.35 12.46 -11.85
C CYS A 308 3.21 13.66 -12.27
N ARG A 309 4.52 13.48 -12.35
CA ARG A 309 5.46 14.54 -12.71
C ARG A 309 5.23 14.96 -14.16
N ILE A 310 5.28 16.27 -14.37
CA ILE A 310 5.29 16.89 -15.68
C ILE A 310 6.50 17.80 -15.78
N ARG A 311 6.93 18.11 -17.00
CA ARG A 311 7.88 19.18 -17.31
C ARG A 311 7.16 20.24 -18.13
N VAL A 312 7.06 21.44 -17.60
CA VAL A 312 6.49 22.60 -18.29
C VAL A 312 7.40 23.01 -19.44
N ILE A 313 6.80 23.36 -20.58
CA ILE A 313 7.49 23.84 -21.79
C ILE A 313 7.27 25.34 -21.89
N GLY A 314 8.35 26.10 -22.08
CA GLY A 314 8.32 27.56 -22.24
C GLY A 314 8.56 28.32 -20.93
N ASP A 315 7.99 29.53 -20.84
CA ASP A 315 8.15 30.39 -19.67
C ASP A 315 7.45 29.78 -18.44
N HIS A 316 8.23 29.58 -17.38
CA HIS A 316 7.80 29.00 -16.12
C HIS A 316 7.88 29.99 -14.96
N THR A 317 8.23 31.26 -15.22
CA THR A 317 8.30 32.32 -14.20
C THR A 317 6.92 32.65 -13.63
N ALA A 318 5.87 32.50 -14.43
CA ALA A 318 4.48 32.70 -14.03
C ALA A 318 3.87 31.51 -13.25
N LEU A 319 4.63 30.43 -13.00
CA LEU A 319 4.11 29.29 -12.24
C LEU A 319 3.98 29.64 -10.75
N PRO A 320 2.88 29.23 -10.10
CA PRO A 320 2.74 29.41 -8.65
C PRO A 320 3.80 28.61 -7.90
N ALA A 321 4.27 29.13 -6.77
CA ALA A 321 5.23 28.44 -5.91
C ALA A 321 4.76 27.01 -5.55
N PRO A 322 5.67 26.02 -5.47
CA PRO A 322 5.32 24.66 -5.04
C PRO A 322 4.69 24.66 -3.65
N SER A 323 3.65 23.85 -3.48
CA SER A 323 3.13 23.61 -2.12
C SER A 323 4.19 22.91 -1.27
N PRO A 324 4.17 23.01 0.07
CA PRO A 324 5.16 22.34 0.92
C PRO A 324 5.29 20.83 0.66
N ARG A 325 4.19 20.18 0.29
CA ARG A 325 4.19 18.75 -0.07
C ARG A 325 4.78 18.48 -1.45
N GLU A 326 4.50 19.36 -2.41
CA GLU A 326 5.11 19.28 -3.73
C GLU A 326 6.63 19.45 -3.61
N ALA A 327 7.08 20.50 -2.91
CA ALA A 327 8.50 20.76 -2.66
C ALA A 327 9.19 19.56 -1.97
N PHE A 328 8.57 18.99 -0.93
CA PHE A 328 9.08 17.80 -0.27
C PHE A 328 9.23 16.60 -1.23
N VAL A 329 8.21 16.30 -2.04
CA VAL A 329 8.30 15.16 -2.97
C VAL A 329 9.32 15.41 -4.08
N LEU A 330 9.42 16.64 -4.59
CA LEU A 330 10.38 17.00 -5.63
C LEU A 330 11.82 16.93 -5.11
N SER A 331 12.07 17.37 -3.87
CA SER A 331 13.41 17.29 -3.26
C SER A 331 13.85 15.84 -3.05
N GLN A 332 12.94 14.94 -2.68
CA GLN A 332 13.25 13.51 -2.49
C GLN A 332 13.65 12.79 -3.79
N VAL A 333 13.25 13.32 -4.95
CA VAL A 333 13.58 12.72 -6.26
C VAL A 333 14.63 13.51 -7.03
N GLY A 334 15.34 14.44 -6.38
CA GLY A 334 16.38 15.26 -6.98
C GLY A 334 15.88 16.19 -8.10
N ALA A 335 14.58 16.50 -8.14
CA ALA A 335 14.00 17.39 -9.15
C ALA A 335 14.11 18.85 -8.70
N ALA A 336 15.31 19.44 -8.85
CA ALA A 336 15.58 20.84 -8.52
C ALA A 336 15.13 21.83 -9.60
N ASP A 337 14.89 21.35 -10.83
CA ASP A 337 14.46 22.14 -11.98
C ASP A 337 13.02 22.70 -11.76
N PRO A 338 12.83 24.04 -11.73
CA PRO A 338 11.53 24.68 -11.51
C PRO A 338 10.45 24.32 -12.56
N SER A 339 10.87 23.88 -13.75
CA SER A 339 9.95 23.42 -14.80
C SER A 339 9.31 22.07 -14.47
N ILE A 340 9.89 21.29 -13.55
CA ILE A 340 9.36 19.99 -13.13
C ILE A 340 8.38 20.16 -11.98
N ARG A 341 7.12 19.81 -12.22
CA ARG A 341 6.03 19.98 -11.25
C ARG A 341 5.22 18.72 -11.09
N LEU A 342 4.50 18.59 -9.97
CA LEU A 342 3.52 17.53 -9.81
C LEU A 342 2.18 17.98 -10.40
N ALA A 343 1.69 17.27 -11.43
CA ALA A 343 0.41 17.59 -12.06
C ALA A 343 -0.76 17.59 -11.07
N CYS A 344 -0.68 16.82 -9.99
CA CYS A 344 -1.70 16.81 -8.94
C CYS A 344 -1.69 18.01 -7.99
N GLN A 345 -0.63 18.82 -8.01
CA GLN A 345 -0.46 19.99 -7.14
C GLN A 345 -0.52 21.29 -7.93
N LEU A 346 0.11 21.32 -9.12
CA LEU A 346 0.16 22.51 -9.96
C LEU A 346 -1.25 22.88 -10.48
N ARG A 347 -1.68 24.10 -10.13
CA ARG A 347 -2.93 24.74 -10.59
C ARG A 347 -2.58 25.96 -11.45
N PRO A 348 -2.49 25.81 -12.77
CA PRO A 348 -2.14 26.92 -13.66
C PRO A 348 -3.22 28.00 -13.65
N THR A 349 -2.79 29.26 -13.78
CA THR A 349 -3.65 30.46 -13.87
C THR A 349 -3.73 31.04 -15.29
N ALA A 350 -2.88 30.53 -16.18
CA ALA A 350 -2.76 30.86 -17.60
C ALA A 350 -2.59 29.58 -18.43
N ASP A 351 -2.57 29.73 -19.75
CA ASP A 351 -2.37 28.63 -20.69
C ASP A 351 -1.00 27.97 -20.49
N LEU A 352 -0.94 26.65 -20.59
CA LEU A 352 0.24 25.88 -20.21
C LEU A 352 0.47 24.69 -21.13
N SER A 353 1.71 24.56 -21.61
CA SER A 353 2.20 23.41 -22.38
C SER A 353 3.15 22.58 -21.52
N PHE A 354 3.04 21.24 -21.55
CA PHE A 354 3.90 20.38 -20.74
C PHE A 354 4.09 18.97 -21.32
N PHE A 355 5.19 18.32 -20.94
CA PHE A 355 5.42 16.89 -21.12
C PHE A 355 5.02 16.10 -19.89
N GLN A 356 4.31 14.98 -20.08
CA GLN A 356 4.14 13.98 -19.03
C GLN A 356 5.42 13.16 -18.93
N LEU A 357 6.12 13.25 -17.79
CA LEU A 357 7.40 12.55 -17.58
C LEU A 357 7.23 11.05 -17.39
N PHE A 358 6.03 10.61 -17.01
CA PHE A 358 5.67 9.21 -16.88
C PHE A 358 4.48 8.93 -17.77
N MET A 359 4.62 7.93 -18.63
CA MET A 359 3.49 7.46 -19.42
C MET A 359 2.46 6.80 -18.50
N PRO A 360 1.18 7.18 -18.60
CA PRO A 360 0.11 6.43 -17.96
C PRO A 360 0.07 5.03 -18.58
N ASN A 361 0.04 3.97 -17.76
CA ASN A 361 -0.16 2.61 -18.24
C ASN A 361 -1.46 2.57 -19.07
N LEU A 362 -1.33 2.59 -20.39
CA LEU A 362 -2.39 2.25 -21.33
C LEU A 362 -2.45 0.73 -21.40
N THR A 363 -2.93 0.10 -20.33
CA THR A 363 -3.47 -1.27 -20.38
C THR A 363 -4.91 -1.21 -19.91
N SER A 364 -5.72 -0.51 -20.69
CA SER A 364 -7.18 -0.67 -20.64
C SER A 364 -7.53 -1.84 -21.55
N GLY A 365 -7.89 -2.99 -20.98
CA GLY A 365 -8.76 -3.94 -21.68
C GLY A 365 -8.30 -5.37 -21.91
N GLU A 366 -7.66 -6.05 -20.95
CA GLU A 366 -7.75 -7.52 -20.91
C GLU A 366 -8.11 -8.00 -19.51
N ARG A 367 -9.38 -8.42 -19.35
CA ARG A 367 -9.86 -9.19 -18.20
C ARG A 367 -9.32 -10.61 -18.35
N GLY A 368 -8.43 -11.05 -17.46
CA GLY A 368 -8.14 -12.49 -17.35
C GLY A 368 -6.81 -12.88 -16.73
N LYS A 369 -5.75 -12.09 -16.86
CA LYS A 369 -4.46 -12.42 -16.21
C LYS A 369 -4.35 -11.76 -14.82
N PRO A 370 -3.85 -12.48 -13.80
CA PRO A 370 -3.61 -11.90 -12.49
C PRO A 370 -2.73 -10.66 -12.67
N ARG A 371 -3.16 -9.54 -12.07
CA ARG A 371 -2.50 -8.23 -12.11
C ARG A 371 -1.01 -8.43 -11.90
N THR A 372 -0.22 -8.29 -12.95
CA THR A 372 1.22 -8.50 -12.87
C THR A 372 1.81 -7.40 -11.98
N ARG A 373 2.58 -7.86 -11.00
CA ARG A 373 3.07 -7.09 -9.86
C ARG A 373 4.14 -6.13 -10.36
N ILE A 374 3.75 -4.91 -10.72
CA ILE A 374 4.72 -3.85 -11.03
C ILE A 374 5.31 -3.35 -9.71
N GLY A 375 6.59 -3.63 -9.51
CA GLY A 375 7.45 -2.93 -8.56
C GLY A 375 7.32 -3.39 -7.11
N GLN A 376 7.66 -4.66 -6.84
CA GLN A 376 7.91 -5.11 -5.46
C GLN A 376 9.40 -4.98 -5.14
N GLU A 377 9.71 -4.24 -4.07
CA GLU A 377 11.06 -4.24 -3.50
C GLU A 377 11.31 -5.58 -2.80
N ARG A 378 12.42 -6.23 -3.13
CA ARG A 378 12.77 -7.55 -2.64
C ARG A 378 14.27 -7.78 -2.69
N TYR A 379 14.81 -8.41 -1.67
CA TYR A 379 16.16 -8.95 -1.72
C TYR A 379 16.23 -10.11 -2.71
N LEU A 380 17.06 -9.98 -3.74
CA LEU A 380 17.38 -11.06 -4.68
C LEU A 380 18.88 -11.24 -4.79
N VAL A 381 19.28 -12.42 -5.26
CA VAL A 381 20.65 -12.69 -5.71
C VAL A 381 20.63 -12.81 -7.23
N SER A 382 21.45 -11.99 -7.88
CA SER A 382 21.65 -11.98 -9.33
C SER A 382 22.93 -12.73 -9.67
N LEU A 383 22.82 -13.67 -10.60
CA LEU A 383 23.95 -14.39 -11.18
C LEU A 383 24.01 -14.01 -12.66
N PHE A 384 25.14 -13.42 -13.07
CA PHE A 384 25.49 -13.24 -14.46
C PHE A 384 26.52 -14.28 -14.86
N VAL A 385 26.35 -14.85 -16.05
CA VAL A 385 27.30 -15.75 -16.68
C VAL A 385 27.47 -15.38 -18.14
N ASP A 386 28.70 -15.42 -18.63
CA ASP A 386 29.09 -15.02 -19.98
C ASP A 386 30.10 -16.01 -20.54
N MET A 387 29.97 -16.40 -21.79
CA MET A 387 30.96 -17.23 -22.47
C MET A 387 32.18 -16.37 -22.83
N ARG A 388 33.38 -16.96 -22.73
CA ARG A 388 34.63 -16.29 -23.09
C ARG A 388 35.03 -16.63 -24.51
N GLY A 389 35.40 -15.59 -25.26
CA GLY A 389 35.95 -15.76 -26.60
C GLY A 389 34.91 -16.16 -27.65
N SER A 390 33.62 -15.93 -27.40
CA SER A 390 32.54 -16.18 -28.36
C SER A 390 32.73 -15.44 -29.69
N THR A 391 33.28 -14.22 -29.65
CA THR A 391 33.65 -13.48 -30.87
C THR A 391 34.71 -14.21 -31.68
N SER A 392 35.76 -14.72 -31.04
CA SER A 392 36.81 -15.50 -31.72
C SER A 392 36.29 -16.84 -32.24
N LEU A 393 35.35 -17.45 -31.51
CA LEU A 393 34.64 -18.64 -31.97
C LEU A 393 33.81 -18.35 -33.24
N ALA A 394 33.16 -17.17 -33.30
CA ALA A 394 32.37 -16.74 -34.44
C ALA A 394 33.20 -16.42 -35.69
N GLU A 395 34.45 -15.97 -35.54
CA GLU A 395 35.36 -15.71 -36.66
C GLU A 395 35.90 -17.00 -37.31
N LYS A 396 36.03 -18.08 -36.53
CA LYS A 396 36.67 -19.33 -36.96
C LYS A 396 35.70 -20.41 -37.44
N ARG A 397 34.38 -20.17 -37.36
CA ARG A 397 33.35 -21.18 -37.65
C ARG A 397 32.20 -20.65 -38.49
N LEU A 398 31.46 -21.59 -39.07
CA LEU A 398 30.22 -21.28 -39.77
C LEU A 398 29.17 -20.78 -38.78
N PRO A 399 28.32 -19.79 -39.15
CA PRO A 399 27.34 -19.20 -38.24
C PRO A 399 26.40 -20.19 -37.55
N PHE A 400 25.98 -21.25 -38.25
CA PHE A 400 25.11 -22.28 -37.67
C PHE A 400 25.80 -23.10 -36.56
N ASP A 401 27.09 -23.39 -36.71
CA ASP A 401 27.86 -24.12 -35.69
C ASP A 401 28.05 -23.27 -34.43
N VAL A 402 28.28 -21.96 -34.62
CA VAL A 402 28.37 -20.99 -33.52
C VAL A 402 27.06 -20.93 -32.75
N VAL A 403 25.93 -20.82 -33.45
CA VAL A 403 24.59 -20.81 -32.82
C VAL A 403 24.33 -22.12 -32.08
N PHE A 404 24.70 -23.26 -32.66
CA PHE A 404 24.56 -24.56 -31.99
C PHE A 404 25.36 -24.61 -30.67
N ILE A 405 26.62 -24.20 -30.69
CA ILE A 405 27.49 -24.19 -29.51
C ILE A 405 26.95 -23.24 -28.43
N VAL A 406 26.55 -22.03 -28.81
CA VAL A 406 25.97 -21.03 -27.87
C VAL A 406 24.67 -21.57 -27.25
N ASN A 407 23.79 -22.19 -28.03
CA ASN A 407 22.56 -22.78 -27.50
C ASN A 407 22.84 -23.93 -26.52
N ARG A 408 23.83 -24.80 -26.80
CA ARG A 408 24.22 -25.89 -25.88
C ARG A 408 24.83 -25.37 -24.59
N PHE A 409 25.61 -24.29 -24.68
CA PHE A 409 26.12 -23.59 -23.50
C PHE A 409 24.98 -22.99 -22.66
N LEU A 410 24.08 -22.22 -23.28
CA LEU A 410 22.95 -21.60 -22.58
C LEU A 410 21.99 -22.66 -21.99
N GLU A 411 21.83 -23.81 -22.64
CA GLU A 411 21.09 -24.95 -22.13
C GLU A 411 21.74 -25.52 -20.86
N ALA A 412 23.05 -25.81 -20.90
CA ALA A 412 23.81 -26.33 -19.76
C ALA A 412 23.73 -25.39 -18.54
N VAL A 413 23.80 -24.08 -18.78
CA VAL A 413 23.66 -23.05 -17.77
C VAL A 413 22.23 -22.99 -17.21
N SER A 414 21.21 -22.96 -18.10
CA SER A 414 19.81 -22.84 -17.70
C SER A 414 19.35 -24.02 -16.85
N GLN A 415 19.79 -25.24 -17.19
CA GLN A 415 19.49 -26.44 -16.41
C GLN A 415 20.01 -26.34 -14.98
N ALA A 416 21.25 -25.87 -14.79
CA ALA A 416 21.84 -25.67 -13.47
C ALA A 416 21.09 -24.61 -12.64
N VAL A 417 20.69 -23.50 -13.26
CA VAL A 417 19.92 -22.44 -12.57
C VAL A 417 18.54 -22.95 -12.13
N LEU A 418 17.81 -23.61 -13.02
CA LEU A 418 16.46 -24.13 -12.73
C LEU A 418 16.50 -25.20 -11.63
N ARG A 419 17.46 -26.13 -11.69
CA ARG A 419 17.61 -27.20 -10.70
C ARG A 419 17.85 -26.67 -9.28
N ASN A 420 18.50 -25.52 -9.17
CA ASN A 420 18.83 -24.89 -7.89
C ASN A 420 17.84 -23.80 -7.48
N GLY A 421 16.63 -23.76 -8.07
CA GLY A 421 15.57 -22.85 -7.65
C GLY A 421 15.73 -21.40 -8.13
N GLY A 422 16.64 -21.16 -9.07
CA GLY A 422 16.77 -19.89 -9.77
C GLY A 422 15.85 -19.82 -11.00
N GLN A 423 15.62 -18.60 -11.49
CA GLN A 423 14.89 -18.35 -12.71
C GLN A 423 15.79 -17.69 -13.76
N PRO A 424 16.03 -18.32 -14.93
CA PRO A 424 16.59 -17.64 -16.09
C PRO A 424 15.74 -16.43 -16.45
N ASN A 425 16.36 -15.26 -16.58
CA ASN A 425 15.65 -13.99 -16.74
C ASN A 425 15.85 -13.37 -18.12
N GLN A 426 17.10 -13.14 -18.49
CA GLN A 426 17.46 -12.47 -19.73
C GLN A 426 18.67 -13.17 -20.35
N PHE A 427 18.59 -13.42 -21.65
CA PHE A 427 19.72 -13.85 -22.48
C PHE A 427 20.29 -12.62 -23.18
N VAL A 428 21.59 -12.38 -23.03
CA VAL A 428 22.28 -11.24 -23.61
C VAL A 428 23.46 -11.78 -24.41
N GLY A 429 23.26 -11.95 -25.72
CA GLY A 429 24.24 -12.60 -26.58
C GLY A 429 24.46 -14.06 -26.17
N ASP A 430 25.68 -14.37 -25.76
CA ASP A 430 26.19 -15.64 -25.26
C ASP A 430 26.18 -15.76 -23.73
N GLY A 431 25.62 -14.76 -23.04
CA GLY A 431 25.47 -14.71 -21.60
C GLY A 431 24.02 -14.79 -21.11
N MET A 432 23.87 -15.00 -19.81
CA MET A 432 22.58 -15.11 -19.13
C MET A 432 22.57 -14.41 -17.76
N LEU A 433 21.47 -13.72 -17.48
CA LEU A 433 21.08 -13.27 -16.14
C LEU A 433 20.11 -14.27 -15.52
N ALA A 434 20.43 -14.74 -14.32
CA ALA A 434 19.53 -15.52 -13.46
C ALA A 434 19.20 -14.79 -12.15
N LEU A 435 17.98 -14.99 -11.67
CA LEU A 435 17.49 -14.43 -10.41
C LEU A 435 17.16 -15.53 -9.41
N PHE A 436 17.63 -15.36 -8.17
CA PHE A 436 17.33 -16.23 -7.03
C PHE A 436 16.67 -15.41 -5.92
N GLY A 437 15.72 -16.00 -5.17
CA GLY A 437 15.00 -15.32 -4.08
C GLY A 437 13.58 -14.86 -4.41
N LEU A 438 13.06 -15.16 -5.60
CA LEU A 438 11.69 -14.80 -6.00
C LEU A 438 10.60 -15.45 -5.13
N SER A 439 10.90 -16.60 -4.54
CA SER A 439 10.04 -17.31 -3.58
C SER A 439 10.82 -17.87 -2.38
N ALA A 440 12.07 -17.44 -2.20
CA ALA A 440 12.98 -17.95 -1.17
C ALA A 440 13.42 -16.83 -0.20
N THR A 441 13.92 -17.21 0.98
CA THR A 441 14.54 -16.28 1.93
C THR A 441 15.90 -15.80 1.39
N PRO A 442 16.41 -14.65 1.83
CA PRO A 442 17.73 -14.17 1.44
C PRO A 442 18.86 -15.19 1.63
N HIS A 443 18.87 -15.90 2.77
CA HIS A 443 19.86 -16.94 3.07
C HIS A 443 19.79 -18.11 2.07
N LEU A 444 18.58 -18.63 1.82
CA LEU A 444 18.39 -19.72 0.88
C LEU A 444 18.75 -19.29 -0.55
N ALA A 445 18.39 -18.07 -0.96
CA ALA A 445 18.72 -17.53 -2.27
C ALA A 445 20.25 -17.43 -2.50
N CYS A 446 21.01 -17.03 -1.47
CA CYS A 446 22.48 -17.00 -1.54
C CYS A 446 23.05 -18.41 -1.71
N ARG A 447 22.57 -19.41 -0.94
CA ARG A 447 23.00 -20.82 -1.09
C ARG A 447 22.69 -21.36 -2.49
N GLN A 448 21.46 -21.14 -2.96
CA GLN A 448 20.98 -21.58 -4.27
C GLN A 448 21.81 -21.01 -5.43
N ALA A 449 22.16 -19.72 -5.38
CA ALA A 449 22.97 -19.09 -6.43
C ALA A 449 24.38 -19.70 -6.51
N ILE A 450 25.00 -20.02 -5.37
CA ILE A 450 26.33 -20.65 -5.33
C ILE A 450 26.25 -22.09 -5.82
N GLN A 451 25.20 -22.83 -5.44
CA GLN A 451 25.00 -24.20 -5.90
C GLN A 451 24.71 -24.26 -7.41
N ALA A 452 23.98 -23.27 -7.94
CA ALA A 452 23.84 -23.10 -9.38
C ALA A 452 25.18 -22.85 -10.07
N ALA A 453 26.07 -22.01 -9.50
CA ALA A 453 27.40 -21.79 -10.08
C ALA A 453 28.26 -23.06 -10.11
N ARG A 454 28.14 -23.93 -9.10
CA ARG A 454 28.79 -25.26 -9.07
C ARG A 454 28.27 -26.17 -10.18
N ASP A 455 26.95 -26.25 -10.32
CA ASP A 455 26.32 -27.07 -11.35
C ASP A 455 26.61 -26.53 -12.76
N ILE A 456 26.69 -25.20 -12.94
CA ILE A 456 27.12 -24.58 -14.21
C ILE A 456 28.54 -25.04 -14.58
N ALA A 457 29.47 -24.96 -13.63
CA ALA A 457 30.85 -25.42 -13.81
C ALA A 457 30.91 -26.91 -14.22
N ALA A 458 30.19 -27.78 -13.51
CA ALA A 458 30.15 -29.20 -13.81
C ALA A 458 29.53 -29.50 -15.19
N ASN A 459 28.41 -28.85 -15.52
CA ASN A 459 27.71 -29.04 -16.79
C ASN A 459 28.56 -28.59 -17.98
N ILE A 460 29.29 -27.47 -17.86
CA ILE A 460 30.18 -26.98 -18.91
C ILE A 460 31.41 -27.89 -19.06
N ALA A 461 31.95 -28.42 -17.95
CA ALA A 461 33.04 -29.41 -18.02
C ALA A 461 32.61 -30.67 -18.78
N ALA A 462 31.40 -31.19 -18.53
CA ALA A 462 30.83 -32.30 -19.28
C ALA A 462 30.59 -31.94 -20.76
N LEU A 463 30.10 -30.73 -21.04
CA LEU A 463 29.93 -30.25 -22.41
C LEU A 463 31.26 -30.17 -23.17
N ASN A 464 32.32 -29.70 -22.52
CA ASN A 464 33.67 -29.67 -23.09
C ASN A 464 34.23 -31.07 -23.40
N GLN A 465 33.90 -32.08 -22.59
CA GLN A 465 34.27 -33.47 -22.89
C GLN A 465 33.53 -34.00 -24.12
N VAL A 466 32.24 -33.71 -24.24
CA VAL A 466 31.43 -34.12 -25.41
C VAL A 466 31.94 -33.45 -26.69
N LEU A 467 32.29 -32.16 -26.60
CA LEU A 467 32.75 -31.36 -27.73
C LEU A 467 34.27 -31.41 -27.95
N SER A 468 35.01 -32.29 -27.27
CA SER A 468 36.48 -32.28 -27.28
C SER A 468 37.08 -32.56 -28.66
N HIS A 469 36.37 -33.28 -29.52
CA HIS A 469 36.78 -33.56 -30.90
C HIS A 469 36.30 -32.47 -31.87
N ASP A 470 35.26 -31.73 -31.48
CA ASP A 470 34.64 -30.70 -32.30
C ASP A 470 35.25 -29.32 -32.04
N LEU A 471 35.76 -29.06 -30.84
CA LEU A 471 36.36 -27.79 -30.39
C LEU A 471 37.86 -27.95 -30.14
N GLN A 472 38.68 -27.07 -30.74
CA GLN A 472 40.12 -27.01 -30.49
C GLN A 472 40.44 -26.48 -29.08
N ASP A 473 39.67 -25.49 -28.64
CA ASP A 473 39.79 -24.88 -27.32
C ASP A 473 38.52 -25.17 -26.49
N PRO A 474 38.65 -25.49 -25.19
CA PRO A 474 37.49 -25.70 -24.33
C PRO A 474 36.69 -24.40 -24.17
N LEU A 475 35.37 -24.53 -24.05
CA LEU A 475 34.47 -23.44 -23.69
C LEU A 475 34.87 -22.92 -22.29
N ARG A 476 35.15 -21.63 -22.23
CA ARG A 476 35.45 -20.90 -20.99
C ARG A 476 34.32 -19.94 -20.70
N PHE A 477 34.17 -19.56 -19.44
CA PHE A 477 33.10 -18.67 -18.99
C PHE A 477 33.55 -17.85 -17.79
N GLY A 478 32.76 -16.83 -17.44
CA GLY A 478 32.91 -16.07 -16.21
C GLY A 478 31.56 -15.93 -15.49
N ILE A 479 31.54 -16.13 -14.18
CA ILE A 479 30.36 -15.97 -13.33
C ILE A 479 30.56 -14.80 -12.36
N GLY A 480 29.58 -13.91 -12.27
CA GLY A 480 29.50 -12.85 -11.27
C GLY A 480 28.23 -12.97 -10.44
N ILE A 481 28.36 -12.99 -9.11
CA ILE A 481 27.22 -13.10 -8.18
C ILE A 481 27.21 -11.95 -7.18
N HIS A 482 26.08 -11.27 -7.08
CA HIS A 482 25.82 -10.31 -6.01
C HIS A 482 24.34 -10.30 -5.63
N GLY A 483 24.04 -9.89 -4.40
CA GLY A 483 22.70 -9.87 -3.85
C GLY A 483 22.42 -8.59 -3.09
N GLY A 484 21.19 -8.12 -3.19
CA GLY A 484 20.75 -6.87 -2.60
C GLY A 484 19.26 -6.62 -2.84
N GLU A 485 18.76 -5.53 -2.25
CA GLU A 485 17.39 -5.07 -2.48
C GLU A 485 17.25 -4.56 -3.92
N VAL A 486 16.29 -5.14 -4.65
CA VAL A 486 15.97 -4.78 -6.03
C VAL A 486 14.47 -4.66 -6.20
N ILE A 487 14.05 -3.97 -7.25
CA ILE A 487 12.66 -3.86 -7.65
C ILE A 487 12.39 -4.89 -8.73
N VAL A 488 11.49 -5.85 -8.49
CA VAL A 488 11.01 -6.78 -9.51
C VAL A 488 9.73 -6.30 -10.17
N GLY A 489 9.62 -6.53 -11.48
CA GLY A 489 8.40 -6.26 -12.23
C GLY A 489 8.53 -6.58 -13.70
N GLU A 490 7.41 -6.47 -14.41
CA GLU A 490 7.40 -6.53 -15.87
C GLU A 490 7.82 -5.18 -16.44
N ILE A 491 8.86 -5.19 -17.27
CA ILE A 491 9.35 -4.04 -18.01
C ILE A 491 9.25 -4.32 -19.50
N GLY A 492 8.75 -3.35 -20.25
CA GLY A 492 8.64 -3.49 -21.69
C GLY A 492 7.62 -2.55 -22.29
N TYR A 493 7.24 -2.83 -23.53
CA TYR A 493 6.27 -2.05 -24.28
C TYR A 493 5.26 -2.96 -24.97
N ARG A 494 3.97 -2.75 -24.66
CA ARG A 494 2.83 -3.53 -25.20
C ARG A 494 3.00 -5.04 -24.97
N ASP A 495 3.13 -5.81 -26.04
CA ASP A 495 3.23 -7.27 -26.01
C ASP A 495 4.66 -7.76 -25.78
N HIS A 496 5.63 -6.83 -25.72
CA HIS A 496 7.04 -7.11 -25.42
C HIS A 496 7.36 -6.77 -23.97
N MET A 497 6.72 -7.46 -23.02
CA MET A 497 6.99 -7.34 -21.59
C MET A 497 7.95 -8.45 -21.13
N VAL A 498 9.01 -8.07 -20.43
CA VAL A 498 9.97 -8.98 -19.81
C VAL A 498 9.91 -8.80 -18.30
N PHE A 499 9.65 -9.88 -17.56
CA PHE A 499 9.79 -9.86 -16.11
C PHE A 499 11.27 -9.77 -15.75
N THR A 500 11.68 -8.74 -15.02
CA THR A 500 13.09 -8.56 -14.62
C THR A 500 13.25 -7.84 -13.29
N ALA A 501 14.49 -7.77 -12.80
CA ALA A 501 14.88 -7.10 -11.57
C ALA A 501 15.69 -5.84 -11.90
N LEU A 502 15.44 -4.76 -11.16
CA LEU A 502 16.09 -3.47 -11.33
C LEU A 502 16.65 -2.99 -10.00
N GLY A 503 17.91 -2.62 -10.00
CA GLY A 503 18.57 -2.07 -8.83
C GLY A 503 20.08 -2.13 -8.99
N ASP A 504 20.77 -1.46 -8.07
CA ASP A 504 22.23 -1.45 -8.04
C ASP A 504 22.80 -2.88 -7.95
N ALA A 505 22.12 -3.77 -7.22
CA ALA A 505 22.61 -5.14 -7.04
C ALA A 505 22.72 -5.94 -8.36
N VAL A 506 21.79 -5.72 -9.31
CA VAL A 506 21.84 -6.35 -10.64
C VAL A 506 23.03 -5.81 -11.44
N ASN A 507 23.24 -4.49 -11.41
CA ASN A 507 24.35 -3.84 -12.11
C ASN A 507 25.71 -4.27 -11.53
N VAL A 508 25.80 -4.41 -10.20
CA VAL A 508 27.00 -4.91 -9.53
C VAL A 508 27.29 -6.34 -9.97
N ALA A 509 26.30 -7.24 -9.97
CA ALA A 509 26.50 -8.62 -10.41
C ALA A 509 27.03 -8.72 -11.86
N SER A 510 26.49 -7.92 -12.77
CA SER A 510 26.99 -7.82 -14.16
C SER A 510 28.44 -7.34 -14.20
N ARG A 511 28.79 -6.30 -13.44
CA ARG A 511 30.17 -5.80 -13.37
C ARG A 511 31.12 -6.81 -12.78
N LEU A 512 30.73 -7.54 -11.73
CA LEU A 512 31.54 -8.62 -11.17
C LEU A 512 31.81 -9.70 -12.23
N GLN A 513 30.81 -10.07 -13.03
CA GLN A 513 31.01 -11.01 -14.13
C GLN A 513 32.00 -10.45 -15.16
N ASP A 514 31.87 -9.20 -15.57
CA ASP A 514 32.81 -8.57 -16.51
C ASP A 514 34.25 -8.55 -15.98
N MET A 515 34.43 -8.28 -14.67
CA MET A 515 35.73 -8.25 -14.01
C MET A 515 36.43 -9.61 -13.98
N THR A 516 35.69 -10.71 -14.18
CA THR A 516 36.31 -12.03 -14.36
C THR A 516 37.34 -12.00 -15.51
N LYS A 517 37.11 -11.19 -16.56
CA LYS A 517 38.00 -11.05 -17.72
C LYS A 517 39.33 -10.42 -17.36
N SER A 518 39.32 -9.31 -16.62
CA SER A 518 40.54 -8.59 -16.22
C SER A 518 41.32 -9.31 -15.12
N LEU A 519 40.62 -10.03 -14.23
CA LEU A 519 41.23 -10.79 -13.15
C LEU A 519 41.64 -12.21 -13.56
N GLY A 520 41.27 -12.66 -14.76
CA GLY A 520 41.61 -13.99 -15.27
C GLY A 520 40.89 -15.16 -14.58
N CYS A 521 40.08 -14.91 -13.54
CA CYS A 521 39.39 -15.93 -12.76
C CYS A 521 38.05 -16.35 -13.38
N GLN A 522 37.48 -17.51 -13.08
CA GLN A 522 36.20 -17.96 -13.65
C GLN A 522 34.97 -17.56 -12.81
N PHE A 523 35.16 -17.17 -11.55
CA PHE A 523 34.06 -16.87 -10.64
C PHE A 523 34.41 -15.73 -9.68
N ILE A 524 33.46 -14.81 -9.50
CA ILE A 524 33.52 -13.72 -8.53
C ILE A 524 32.18 -13.62 -7.80
N ILE A 525 32.24 -13.55 -6.47
CA ILE A 525 31.06 -13.34 -5.61
C ILE A 525 31.34 -12.25 -4.59
N SER A 526 30.36 -11.38 -4.35
CA SER A 526 30.48 -10.39 -3.28
C SER A 526 30.55 -11.03 -1.89
N GLU A 527 31.32 -10.43 -0.97
CA GLU A 527 31.46 -10.91 0.41
C GLU A 527 30.11 -11.05 1.13
N ASP A 528 29.16 -10.16 0.85
CA ASP A 528 27.83 -10.18 1.46
C ASP A 528 27.05 -11.47 1.15
N VAL A 529 27.08 -11.91 -0.12
CA VAL A 529 26.42 -13.15 -0.54
C VAL A 529 27.17 -14.37 0.00
N TYR A 530 28.51 -14.34 -0.03
CA TYR A 530 29.36 -15.41 0.49
C TYR A 530 29.12 -15.66 1.99
N THR A 531 29.11 -14.60 2.78
CA THR A 531 28.86 -14.65 4.23
C THR A 531 27.43 -15.10 4.52
N ARG A 532 26.44 -14.52 3.83
CA ARG A 532 25.01 -14.82 4.04
C ARG A 532 24.64 -16.26 3.64
N ALA A 533 25.38 -16.86 2.72
CA ALA A 533 25.25 -18.27 2.36
C ALA A 533 25.80 -19.24 3.42
N GLY A 534 26.51 -18.75 4.43
CA GLY A 534 27.07 -19.59 5.50
C GLY A 534 28.27 -20.44 5.06
N ILE A 535 29.08 -19.93 4.13
CA ILE A 535 30.32 -20.60 3.73
C ILE A 535 31.43 -20.29 4.74
N ALA A 536 32.23 -21.30 5.06
CA ALA A 536 33.35 -21.17 5.98
C ALA A 536 34.32 -20.07 5.53
N HIS A 537 34.78 -19.24 6.47
CA HIS A 537 35.73 -18.17 6.15
C HIS A 537 37.04 -18.78 5.61
N GLY A 538 37.51 -18.29 4.47
CA GLY A 538 38.77 -18.70 3.86
C GLY A 538 38.69 -19.77 2.78
N SER A 539 37.50 -20.30 2.42
CA SER A 539 37.38 -21.28 1.32
C SER A 539 37.69 -20.70 -0.06
N LEU A 540 37.69 -19.36 -0.19
CA LEU A 540 38.16 -18.65 -1.38
C LEU A 540 39.01 -17.44 -0.98
N PRO A 541 40.02 -17.08 -1.78
CA PRO A 541 40.80 -15.87 -1.59
C PRO A 541 39.90 -14.63 -1.64
N GLN A 542 40.17 -13.69 -0.73
CA GLN A 542 39.49 -12.40 -0.66
C GLN A 542 40.30 -11.37 -1.45
N GLN A 543 39.61 -10.49 -2.16
CA GLN A 543 40.21 -9.34 -2.83
C GLN A 543 39.28 -8.12 -2.69
N GLU A 544 39.87 -6.93 -2.61
CA GLU A 544 39.12 -5.68 -2.78
C GLU A 544 39.18 -5.23 -4.24
N VAL A 545 38.01 -4.88 -4.77
CA VAL A 545 37.87 -4.46 -6.16
C VAL A 545 37.10 -3.15 -6.25
N GLU A 546 37.56 -2.27 -7.14
CA GLU A 546 36.84 -1.05 -7.47
C GLU A 546 35.73 -1.34 -8.47
N ILE A 547 34.48 -1.02 -8.10
CA ILE A 547 33.34 -1.18 -9.00
C ILE A 547 32.99 0.19 -9.58
N ARG A 548 33.13 0.32 -10.91
CA ARG A 548 32.81 1.55 -11.65
C ARG A 548 31.44 2.10 -11.23
N GLY A 549 31.40 3.31 -10.67
CA GLY A 549 30.16 3.97 -10.25
C GLY A 549 29.78 3.77 -8.78
N ARG A 550 30.64 3.13 -7.97
CA ARG A 550 30.60 3.19 -6.50
C ARG A 550 31.82 3.94 -5.97
N ALA A 551 31.63 4.63 -4.83
CA ALA A 551 32.70 5.39 -4.18
C ALA A 551 33.59 4.53 -3.28
N GLU A 552 33.05 3.43 -2.73
CA GLU A 552 33.78 2.53 -1.84
C GLU A 552 34.14 1.23 -2.57
N PRO A 553 35.37 0.69 -2.36
CA PRO A 553 35.77 -0.60 -2.90
C PRO A 553 34.91 -1.72 -2.30
N MET A 554 34.64 -2.75 -3.10
CA MET A 554 33.86 -3.92 -2.67
C MET A 554 34.79 -5.09 -2.36
N ARG A 555 34.57 -5.74 -1.22
CA ARG A 555 35.19 -7.04 -0.91
C ARG A 555 34.50 -8.14 -1.68
N VAL A 556 35.29 -8.94 -2.40
CA VAL A 556 34.82 -10.08 -3.20
C VAL A 556 35.66 -11.31 -2.90
N ARG A 557 35.08 -12.48 -3.19
CA ARG A 557 35.78 -13.76 -3.23
C ARG A 557 35.92 -14.20 -4.67
N ILE A 558 37.09 -14.71 -5.03
CA ILE A 558 37.41 -15.13 -6.40
C ILE A 558 37.77 -16.61 -6.44
N ALA A 559 37.45 -17.28 -7.55
CA ALA A 559 37.89 -18.64 -7.84
C ALA A 559 38.51 -18.66 -9.23
N MET A 560 39.77 -19.14 -9.34
CA MET A 560 40.51 -19.11 -10.60
C MET A 560 39.93 -20.12 -11.57
N GLU A 561 39.67 -21.33 -11.09
CA GLU A 561 39.12 -22.43 -11.88
C GLU A 561 37.74 -22.86 -11.36
N ALA A 562 36.92 -23.36 -12.27
CA ALA A 562 35.59 -23.92 -11.99
C ALA A 562 35.62 -25.02 -10.92
N ALA A 563 36.72 -25.78 -10.85
CA ALA A 563 36.93 -26.83 -9.86
C ALA A 563 36.94 -26.29 -8.41
N ASP A 564 37.43 -25.07 -8.21
CA ASP A 564 37.51 -24.45 -6.87
C ASP A 564 36.11 -24.09 -6.34
N ILE A 565 35.15 -23.88 -7.25
CA ILE A 565 33.74 -23.64 -6.91
C ILE A 565 33.11 -24.93 -6.37
N ALA A 566 33.48 -26.09 -6.93
CA ALA A 566 32.90 -27.39 -6.58
C ALA A 566 33.12 -27.78 -5.11
N ALA A 567 34.14 -27.23 -4.46
CA ALA A 567 34.46 -27.43 -3.05
C ALA A 567 33.62 -26.55 -2.08
N LEU A 568 32.80 -25.62 -2.59
CA LEU A 568 31.97 -24.73 -1.78
C LEU A 568 30.72 -25.45 -1.27
N THR A 569 30.80 -26.11 -0.11
CA THR A 569 29.65 -26.64 0.62
C THR A 569 29.11 -25.59 1.60
N PRO A 570 27.87 -25.11 1.43
CA PRO A 570 27.24 -24.28 2.45
C PRO A 570 27.01 -25.12 3.72
N SER A 571 27.36 -24.59 4.89
CA SER A 571 27.08 -25.28 6.16
C SER A 571 25.57 -25.44 6.38
N ASP A 572 25.14 -26.61 6.88
CA ASP A 572 23.73 -26.89 7.16
C ASP A 572 23.21 -26.25 8.46
N GLU A 573 24.07 -25.56 9.22
CA GLU A 573 23.76 -25.03 10.55
C GLU A 573 22.85 -23.79 10.56
N GLY A 574 22.44 -23.25 9.41
CA GLY A 574 21.63 -22.02 9.32
C GLY A 574 20.15 -22.19 8.97
N ALA A 575 19.62 -23.41 8.85
CA ALA A 575 18.27 -23.65 8.32
C ALA A 575 17.11 -23.31 9.30
N VAL A 576 17.40 -22.88 10.53
CA VAL A 576 16.38 -22.59 11.56
C VAL A 576 16.70 -21.27 12.28
N ALA A 577 16.33 -20.14 11.69
CA ALA A 577 16.12 -18.87 12.40
C ALA A 577 15.20 -17.93 11.61
#